data_AF-A0A7I4Z7V8-F1
#
_entry.id   AF-A0A7I4Z7V8-F1
#
_cell.length_a   1.000
_cell.length_b   1.000
_cell.length_c   1.000
_cell.angle_alpha   90.00
_cell.angle_beta   90.00
_cell.angle_gamma   90.00
#
_symmetry.space_group_name_H-M   'P 1'
#
loop_
_entity.id
_entity.type
_entity.pdbx_description
1 polymer ?
#
loop_
_entity_poly.entity_id
_entity_poly.type
_entity_poly.pdbx_seq_one_letter_code
_entity_poly.pdbx_strand_id
1 'polypeptide(L)'
;MASAFYIVFHSFLPHKEQRFLLPVIPLLCLYAGSFFAFRRSKSRHFLLFLMIVLNAGLALYCGLRHQVGPYNAADAVLSMSRKGANVSVAALMPCYSIPGQSYFHNEIHSIRMLDCTPDVGVVRGSNEADQFHEDPEMWLDRHWDEIRSYSHILMYEKMFMRLVPTMTLLRYAVCDRVFHADFLCSDREDHHIVVLCKN
;
A
#
# COMPACT_ATOMS: atom_id res chain seq x y z
N MET A 1 22.46 16.99 19.72
CA MET A 1 22.08 18.19 18.94
C MET A 1 21.92 17.88 17.45
N ALA A 2 22.88 17.22 16.79
CA ALA A 2 22.78 16.86 15.36
C ALA A 2 21.53 16.03 15.00
N SER A 3 21.20 14.98 15.77
CA SER A 3 20.00 14.16 15.53
C SER A 3 18.70 14.96 15.63
N ALA A 4 18.61 15.88 16.60
CA ALA A 4 17.44 16.72 16.78
C ALA A 4 17.26 17.70 15.63
N PHE A 5 18.35 18.37 15.20
CA PHE A 5 18.32 19.24 14.03
C PHE A 5 17.88 18.49 12.77
N TYR A 6 18.42 17.29 12.53
CA TYR A 6 18.07 16.47 11.37
C TYR A 6 16.58 16.09 11.37
N ILE A 7 16.05 15.61 12.51
CA ILE A 7 14.63 15.26 12.63
C ILE A 7 13.75 16.49 12.40
N VAL A 8 14.10 17.64 13.00
CA VAL A 8 13.33 18.90 12.82
C VAL A 8 13.33 19.31 11.35
N PHE A 9 14.50 19.32 10.69
CA PHE A 9 14.60 19.67 9.28
C PHE A 9 13.73 18.75 8.39
N HIS A 10 13.85 17.43 8.56
CA HIS A 10 13.07 16.47 7.78
C HIS A 10 11.56 16.48 8.13
N SER A 11 11.17 16.99 9.29
CA SER A 11 9.76 17.13 9.67
C SER A 11 9.03 18.22 8.87
N PHE A 12 9.76 19.23 8.38
CA PHE A 12 9.22 20.31 7.55
C PHE A 12 9.23 20.00 6.04
N LEU A 13 9.80 18.87 5.63
CA LEU A 13 9.74 18.47 4.24
C LEU A 13 8.30 18.06 3.88
N PRO A 14 7.77 18.53 2.73
CA PRO A 14 6.43 18.15 2.28
C PRO A 14 6.35 16.66 1.94
N HIS A 15 7.45 16.10 1.40
CA HIS A 15 7.56 14.68 1.12
C HIS A 15 8.18 13.95 2.32
N LYS A 16 7.51 12.89 2.79
CA LYS A 16 7.94 12.10 3.95
C LYS A 16 8.16 10.66 3.52
N GLU A 17 9.36 10.18 3.75
CA GLU A 17 9.70 8.78 3.57
C GLU A 17 10.47 8.30 4.79
N GLN A 18 10.18 7.07 5.23
CA GLN A 18 10.85 6.48 6.39
C GLN A 18 12.38 6.43 6.22
N ARG A 19 12.85 6.24 4.97
CA ARG A 19 14.28 6.15 4.66
C ARG A 19 15.06 7.43 5.00
N PHE A 20 14.39 8.57 5.06
CA PHE A 20 15.05 9.80 5.49
C PHE A 20 15.51 9.74 6.94
N LEU A 21 14.84 9.00 7.83
CA LEU A 21 15.27 8.91 9.23
C LEU A 21 16.31 7.81 9.48
N LEU A 22 16.57 6.91 8.53
CA LEU A 22 17.54 5.81 8.69
C LEU A 22 18.95 6.27 9.09
N PRO A 23 19.52 7.35 8.52
CA PRO A 23 20.86 7.82 8.89
C PRO A 23 20.96 8.33 10.34
N VAL A 24 19.85 8.68 10.99
CA VAL A 24 19.84 9.16 12.38
C VAL A 24 19.87 8.02 13.39
N ILE A 25 19.42 6.82 13.01
CA ILE A 25 19.31 5.66 13.91
C ILE A 25 20.65 5.34 14.59
N PRO A 26 21.81 5.26 13.89
CA PRO A 26 23.09 4.98 14.55
C PRO A 26 23.45 6.02 15.62
N LEU A 27 23.16 7.31 15.38
CA LEU A 27 23.41 8.37 16.34
C LEU A 27 22.53 8.21 17.59
N LEU A 28 21.25 7.87 17.41
CA LEU A 28 20.34 7.59 18.52
C LEU A 28 20.81 6.38 19.34
N CYS A 29 21.33 5.34 18.70
CA CYS A 29 21.89 4.17 19.37
C CYS A 29 23.09 4.52 20.28
N LEU A 30 23.96 5.47 19.88
CA LEU A 30 25.06 5.93 20.73
C LEU A 30 24.55 6.63 22.01
N TYR A 31 23.53 7.47 21.90
CA TYR A 31 22.92 8.12 23.06
C TYR A 31 22.15 7.12 23.94
N ALA A 32 21.43 6.18 23.33
CA ALA A 32 20.73 5.13 24.06
C ALA A 32 21.71 4.23 24.84
N GLY A 33 22.84 3.85 24.22
CA GLY A 33 23.87 3.05 24.85
C GLY A 33 24.44 3.69 26.11
N SER A 34 24.78 4.99 26.04
CA SER A 34 25.26 5.73 27.22
C SER A 34 24.20 5.81 28.32
N PHE A 35 22.94 6.09 27.97
CA PHE A 35 21.83 6.08 28.93
C PHE A 35 21.72 4.75 29.68
N PHE A 36 21.80 3.61 28.98
CA PHE A 36 21.73 2.29 29.61
C PHE A 36 22.97 1.95 30.45
N ALA A 37 24.15 2.44 30.07
CA ALA A 37 25.40 2.18 30.79
C ALA A 37 25.37 2.75 32.22
N PHE A 38 24.76 3.93 32.42
CA PHE A 38 24.66 4.58 33.73
C PHE A 38 23.51 4.06 34.61
N ARG A 39 22.76 3.02 34.19
CA ARG A 39 21.68 2.42 34.98
C ARG A 39 22.15 1.20 35.78
N ARG A 40 21.56 1.01 36.96
CA ARG A 40 21.77 -0.20 37.77
C ARG A 40 21.33 -1.44 36.99
N SER A 41 22.04 -2.56 37.18
CA SER A 41 21.84 -3.80 36.42
C SER A 41 20.38 -4.24 36.33
N LYS A 42 19.62 -4.30 37.44
CA LYS A 42 18.20 -4.70 37.41
C LYS A 42 17.33 -3.77 36.56
N SER A 43 17.49 -2.45 36.71
CA SER A 43 16.75 -1.46 35.93
C SER A 43 17.13 -1.50 34.44
N ARG A 44 18.41 -1.69 34.14
CA ARG A 44 18.89 -1.84 32.76
C ARG A 44 18.25 -3.05 32.06
N HIS A 45 18.30 -4.22 32.69
CA HIS A 45 17.71 -5.43 32.11
C HIS A 45 16.20 -5.31 31.92
N PHE A 46 15.50 -4.71 32.89
CA PHE A 46 14.06 -4.46 32.77
C PHE A 46 13.74 -3.55 31.57
N LEU A 47 14.46 -2.43 31.41
CA LEU A 47 14.22 -1.51 30.30
C LEU A 47 14.59 -2.11 28.94
N LEU A 48 15.68 -2.89 28.86
CA LEU A 48 16.05 -3.61 27.63
C LEU A 48 15.02 -4.66 27.25
N PHE A 49 14.54 -5.43 28.24
CA PHE A 49 13.46 -6.39 28.04
C PHE A 49 12.20 -5.69 27.51
N LEU A 50 11.78 -4.58 28.14
CA LEU A 50 10.64 -3.78 27.68
C LEU A 50 10.84 -3.28 26.25
N MET A 51 12.02 -2.76 25.92
CA MET A 51 12.35 -2.31 24.57
C MET A 51 12.21 -3.45 23.55
N ILE A 52 12.74 -4.63 23.85
CA ILE A 52 12.64 -5.81 22.98
C ILE A 52 11.18 -6.20 22.80
N VAL A 53 10.41 -6.31 23.88
CA VAL A 53 8.99 -6.71 23.81
C VAL A 53 8.18 -5.73 22.95
N LEU A 54 8.37 -4.42 23.14
CA LEU A 54 7.66 -3.40 22.36
C LEU A 54 8.06 -3.44 20.87
N ASN A 55 9.35 -3.53 20.56
CA ASN A 55 9.81 -3.58 19.17
C ASN A 55 9.43 -4.89 18.48
N ALA A 56 9.48 -6.02 19.18
CA ALA A 56 9.03 -7.31 18.67
C ALA A 56 7.52 -7.29 18.39
N GLY A 57 6.72 -6.72 19.31
CA GLY A 57 5.28 -6.55 19.10
C GLY A 57 4.97 -5.70 17.86
N LEU A 58 5.66 -4.56 17.70
CA LEU A 58 5.52 -3.71 16.51
C LEU A 58 5.98 -4.43 15.24
N ALA A 59 7.12 -5.12 15.26
CA ALA A 59 7.62 -5.84 14.10
C ALA A 59 6.69 -6.98 13.68
N LEU A 60 6.13 -7.73 14.62
CA LEU A 60 5.15 -8.79 14.33
C LEU A 60 3.85 -8.21 13.78
N TYR A 61 3.32 -7.15 14.38
CA TYR A 61 2.10 -6.50 13.89
C TYR A 61 2.29 -5.92 12.48
N CYS A 62 3.34 -5.12 12.29
CA CYS A 62 3.60 -4.46 11.01
C CYS A 62 4.06 -5.44 9.93
N GLY A 63 4.74 -6.53 10.30
CA GLY A 63 5.25 -7.51 9.34
C GLY A 63 4.23 -8.58 8.94
N LEU A 64 3.22 -8.85 9.77
CA LEU A 64 2.28 -9.97 9.54
C LEU A 64 0.83 -9.54 9.31
N ARG A 65 0.43 -8.32 9.72
CA ARG A 65 -0.97 -7.91 9.67
C ARG A 65 -1.21 -6.55 9.04
N HIS A 66 -0.46 -5.52 9.43
CA HIS A 66 -0.67 -4.18 8.89
C HIS A 66 -0.33 -4.14 7.40
N GLN A 67 -1.23 -3.57 6.57
CA GLN A 67 -1.06 -3.41 5.12
C GLN A 67 -0.74 -4.72 4.35
N VAL A 68 -1.20 -5.87 4.84
CA VAL A 68 -0.99 -7.18 4.18
C VAL A 68 -1.83 -7.35 2.91
N GLY A 69 -2.92 -6.58 2.79
CA GLY A 69 -3.93 -6.75 1.73
C GLY A 69 -3.42 -6.78 0.30
N PRO A 70 -2.50 -5.90 -0.14
CA PRO A 70 -2.05 -5.91 -1.53
C PRO A 70 -1.30 -7.19 -1.90
N TYR A 71 -0.57 -7.79 -0.96
CA TYR A 71 0.07 -9.10 -1.15
C TYR A 71 -0.98 -10.22 -1.20
N ASN A 72 -1.94 -10.23 -0.27
CA ASN A 72 -3.00 -11.23 -0.26
C ASN A 72 -3.88 -11.16 -1.53
N ALA A 73 -4.18 -9.96 -2.02
CA ALA A 73 -4.92 -9.75 -3.27
C ALA A 73 -4.12 -10.27 -4.48
N ALA A 74 -2.81 -10.02 -4.50
CA ALA A 74 -1.92 -10.54 -5.54
C ALA A 74 -1.83 -12.07 -5.50
N ASP A 75 -1.68 -12.68 -4.32
CA ASP A 75 -1.70 -14.12 -4.12
C ASP A 75 -3.03 -14.76 -4.55
N ALA A 76 -4.17 -14.11 -4.25
CA ALA A 76 -5.48 -14.55 -4.70
C ALA A 76 -5.52 -14.65 -6.24
N VAL A 77 -5.09 -13.60 -6.94
CA VAL A 77 -5.00 -13.57 -8.40
C VAL A 77 -4.03 -14.64 -8.95
N LEU A 78 -2.85 -14.80 -8.35
CA LEU A 78 -1.88 -15.84 -8.75
C LEU A 78 -2.46 -17.25 -8.59
N SER A 79 -3.20 -17.50 -7.52
CA SER A 79 -3.86 -18.79 -7.29
C SER A 79 -4.90 -19.12 -8.36
N MET A 80 -5.54 -18.09 -8.95
CA MET A 80 -6.49 -18.23 -10.05
C MET A 80 -5.76 -18.45 -11.37
N SER A 81 -4.65 -17.74 -11.62
CA SER A 81 -3.85 -17.92 -12.83
C SER A 81 -3.29 -19.34 -12.96
N ARG A 82 -2.75 -19.90 -11.86
CA ARG A 82 -2.20 -21.26 -11.81
C ARG A 82 -3.23 -22.37 -12.13
N LYS A 83 -4.53 -22.07 -12.06
CA LYS A 83 -5.60 -23.00 -12.47
C LYS A 83 -5.83 -23.03 -13.99
N GLY A 84 -4.98 -22.35 -14.77
CA GLY A 84 -5.00 -22.38 -16.24
C GLY A 84 -5.77 -21.23 -16.89
N ALA A 85 -6.04 -20.15 -16.15
CA ALA A 85 -6.69 -18.97 -16.68
C ALA A 85 -5.66 -18.00 -17.29
N ASN A 86 -5.95 -17.45 -18.47
CA ASN A 86 -5.17 -16.34 -19.01
C ASN A 86 -5.54 -15.05 -18.26
N VAL A 87 -4.87 -14.79 -17.13
CA VAL A 87 -5.21 -13.72 -16.20
C VAL A 87 -4.55 -12.41 -16.61
N SER A 88 -5.38 -11.39 -16.85
CA SER A 88 -5.02 -9.98 -16.95
C SER A 88 -5.69 -9.17 -15.84
N VAL A 89 -4.95 -8.27 -15.21
CA VAL A 89 -5.37 -7.57 -13.98
C VAL A 89 -5.35 -6.05 -14.18
N ALA A 90 -6.43 -5.37 -13.79
CA ALA A 90 -6.43 -3.92 -13.59
C ALA A 90 -6.48 -3.60 -12.09
N ALA A 91 -5.40 -3.03 -11.56
CA ALA A 91 -5.34 -2.53 -10.19
C ALA A 91 -5.79 -1.07 -10.13
N LEU A 92 -7.09 -0.86 -9.89
CA LEU A 92 -7.73 0.43 -9.69
C LEU A 92 -7.60 0.83 -8.21
N MET A 93 -6.35 1.05 -7.81
CA MET A 93 -5.92 1.33 -6.43
C MET A 93 -4.95 2.51 -6.43
N PRO A 94 -4.69 3.16 -5.28
CA PRO A 94 -3.65 4.16 -5.17
C PRO A 94 -2.30 3.61 -5.67
N CYS A 95 -1.54 4.48 -6.31
CA CYS A 95 -0.25 4.15 -6.88
C CYS A 95 0.68 3.42 -5.91
N TYR A 96 1.46 2.46 -6.43
CA TYR A 96 2.42 1.64 -5.67
C TYR A 96 1.83 0.87 -4.47
N SER A 97 0.50 0.76 -4.34
CA SER A 97 -0.13 -0.03 -3.28
C SER A 97 0.08 -1.53 -3.51
N ILE A 98 0.04 -1.98 -4.77
CA ILE A 98 0.25 -3.38 -5.15
C ILE A 98 1.67 -3.58 -5.70
N PRO A 99 2.37 -4.69 -5.40
CA PRO A 99 3.76 -4.87 -5.81
C PRO A 99 3.98 -5.00 -7.33
N GLY A 100 2.91 -5.16 -8.10
CA GLY A 100 2.92 -5.10 -9.56
C GLY A 100 3.78 -6.19 -10.22
N GLN A 101 4.38 -5.87 -11.36
CA GLN A 101 5.13 -6.84 -12.19
C GLN A 101 6.29 -7.53 -11.45
N SER A 102 6.89 -6.86 -10.47
CA SER A 102 7.98 -7.43 -9.67
C SER A 102 7.57 -8.66 -8.85
N TYR A 103 6.27 -8.80 -8.56
CA TYR A 103 5.70 -9.90 -7.78
C TYR A 103 4.98 -10.92 -8.66
N PHE A 104 4.24 -10.46 -9.68
CA PHE A 104 3.52 -11.36 -10.57
C PHE A 104 4.42 -12.08 -11.59
N HIS A 105 5.61 -11.54 -11.89
CA HIS A 105 6.53 -12.08 -12.88
C HIS A 105 5.83 -12.41 -14.22
N ASN A 106 5.95 -13.66 -14.70
CA ASN A 106 5.31 -14.14 -15.92
C ASN A 106 4.06 -14.99 -15.62
N GLU A 107 3.55 -14.97 -14.38
CA GLU A 107 2.38 -15.76 -14.00
C GLU A 107 1.06 -15.10 -14.44
N ILE A 108 1.06 -13.84 -14.87
CA ILE A 108 -0.10 -13.15 -15.47
C ILE A 108 0.28 -12.54 -16.82
N HIS A 109 -0.70 -12.36 -17.70
CA HIS A 109 -0.47 -11.79 -19.02
C HIS A 109 -0.13 -10.29 -18.97
N SER A 110 -0.87 -9.52 -18.17
CA SER A 110 -0.66 -8.09 -18.02
C SER A 110 -1.23 -7.57 -16.70
N ILE A 111 -0.57 -6.56 -16.15
CA ILE A 111 -1.11 -5.72 -15.07
C ILE A 111 -1.17 -4.28 -15.53
N ARG A 112 -2.30 -3.63 -15.27
CA ARG A 112 -2.48 -2.19 -15.40
C ARG A 112 -2.62 -1.58 -14.02
N MET A 113 -1.86 -0.54 -13.73
CA MET A 113 -1.94 0.24 -12.50
C MET A 113 -2.23 1.69 -12.90
N LEU A 114 -2.93 2.44 -12.04
CA LEU A 114 -3.15 3.86 -12.27
C LEU A 114 -1.79 4.60 -12.29
N ASP A 115 -1.62 5.52 -13.24
CA ASP A 115 -0.46 6.38 -13.33
C ASP A 115 -0.56 7.57 -12.35
N CYS A 116 0.53 7.81 -11.64
CA CYS A 116 0.69 8.93 -10.71
C CYS A 116 1.97 9.71 -11.00
N THR A 117 2.52 9.59 -12.21
CA THR A 117 3.66 10.39 -12.63
C THR A 117 3.33 11.87 -12.45
N PRO A 118 4.15 12.62 -11.68
CA PRO A 118 3.88 14.03 -11.45
C PRO A 118 4.07 14.81 -12.76
N ASP A 119 3.16 15.74 -13.04
CA ASP A 119 3.34 16.66 -14.16
C ASP A 119 4.48 17.65 -13.82
N VAL A 120 5.59 17.54 -14.54
CA VAL A 120 6.75 18.44 -14.43
C VAL A 120 6.59 19.71 -15.28
N GLY A 121 5.44 19.87 -15.94
CA GLY A 121 5.06 21.04 -16.72
C GLY A 121 4.72 22.28 -15.88
N VAL A 122 4.55 23.41 -16.57
CA VAL A 122 4.21 24.71 -15.98
C VAL A 122 2.79 24.73 -15.38
N VAL A 123 1.89 23.89 -15.90
CA VAL A 123 0.53 23.71 -15.38
C VAL A 123 0.52 22.39 -14.63
N ARG A 124 0.34 22.44 -13.31
CA ARG A 124 0.17 21.24 -12.50
C ARG A 124 -1.23 20.66 -12.74
N GLY A 125 -1.33 19.69 -13.65
CA GLY A 125 -2.54 18.89 -13.82
C GLY A 125 -2.68 17.80 -12.74
N SER A 126 -3.90 17.28 -12.55
CA SER A 126 -4.14 16.05 -11.79
C SER A 126 -3.70 14.83 -12.60
N ASN A 127 -2.99 13.90 -11.97
CA ASN A 127 -2.57 12.65 -12.63
C ASN A 127 -3.76 11.67 -12.77
N GLU A 128 -3.57 10.56 -13.49
CA GLU A 128 -4.63 9.56 -13.72
C GLU A 128 -5.19 9.01 -12.39
N ALA A 129 -4.32 8.74 -11.42
CA ALA A 129 -4.73 8.28 -10.11
C ALA A 129 -5.58 9.31 -9.37
N ASP A 130 -5.24 10.59 -9.41
CA ASP A 130 -6.02 11.67 -8.79
C ASP A 130 -7.42 11.77 -9.43
N GLN A 131 -7.48 11.75 -10.77
CA GLN A 131 -8.73 11.80 -11.51
C GLN A 131 -9.66 10.62 -11.16
N PHE A 132 -9.11 9.40 -11.07
CA PHE A 132 -9.88 8.23 -10.66
C PHE A 132 -10.43 8.35 -9.23
N HIS A 133 -9.65 8.84 -8.26
CA HIS A 133 -10.10 8.91 -6.87
C HIS A 133 -11.07 10.08 -6.61
N GLU A 134 -10.96 11.17 -7.39
CA GLU A 134 -11.90 12.29 -7.36
C GLU A 134 -13.26 11.91 -7.96
N ASP A 135 -13.28 11.47 -9.22
CA ASP A 135 -14.50 11.07 -9.94
C ASP A 135 -14.31 9.71 -10.65
N PRO A 136 -14.48 8.60 -9.91
CA PRO A 136 -14.26 7.27 -10.46
C PRO A 136 -15.27 6.87 -11.53
N GLU A 137 -16.49 7.43 -11.49
CA GLU A 137 -17.54 7.13 -12.48
C GLU A 137 -17.18 7.76 -13.82
N MET A 138 -16.89 9.06 -13.84
CA MET A 138 -16.49 9.75 -15.07
C MET A 138 -15.18 9.19 -15.63
N TRP A 139 -14.22 8.85 -14.77
CA TRP A 139 -12.98 8.26 -15.21
C TRP A 139 -13.21 6.89 -15.86
N LEU A 140 -14.07 6.05 -15.27
CA LEU A 140 -14.35 4.71 -15.79
C LEU A 140 -15.13 4.75 -17.10
N ASP A 141 -16.06 5.70 -17.26
CA ASP A 141 -16.76 5.93 -18.53
C ASP A 141 -15.79 6.27 -19.66
N ARG A 142 -14.75 7.06 -19.39
CA ARG A 142 -13.72 7.41 -20.39
C ARG A 142 -12.80 6.23 -20.74
N HIS A 143 -12.54 5.33 -19.79
CA HIS A 143 -11.63 4.19 -19.96
C HIS A 143 -12.35 2.86 -20.12
N TRP A 144 -13.65 2.90 -20.43
CA TRP A 144 -14.54 1.74 -20.46
C TRP A 144 -14.00 0.59 -21.31
N ASP A 145 -13.58 0.89 -22.54
CA ASP A 145 -13.12 -0.12 -23.50
C ASP A 145 -11.78 -0.77 -23.12
N GLU A 146 -10.94 -0.04 -22.39
CA GLU A 146 -9.71 -0.56 -21.85
C GLU A 146 -9.99 -1.46 -20.64
N ILE A 147 -10.75 -0.97 -19.65
CA ILE A 147 -11.00 -1.70 -18.40
C ILE A 147 -11.76 -3.01 -18.64
N ARG A 148 -12.74 -3.03 -19.55
CA ARG A 148 -13.51 -4.25 -19.88
C ARG A 148 -12.65 -5.37 -20.47
N SER A 149 -11.44 -5.08 -20.96
CA SER A 149 -10.53 -6.08 -21.55
C SER A 149 -9.81 -6.91 -20.48
N TYR A 150 -9.76 -6.44 -19.24
CA TYR A 150 -9.10 -7.12 -18.13
C TYR A 150 -9.99 -8.22 -17.55
N SER A 151 -9.40 -9.37 -17.22
CA SER A 151 -10.14 -10.49 -16.61
C SER A 151 -10.48 -10.25 -15.14
N HIS A 152 -9.60 -9.55 -14.42
CA HIS A 152 -9.72 -9.27 -12.99
C HIS A 152 -9.51 -7.79 -12.71
N ILE A 153 -10.22 -7.27 -11.71
CA ILE A 153 -10.04 -5.91 -11.22
C ILE A 153 -9.80 -5.93 -9.72
N LEU A 154 -8.81 -5.19 -9.26
CA LEU A 154 -8.50 -5.00 -7.85
C LEU A 154 -8.83 -3.57 -7.45
N MET A 155 -9.58 -3.40 -6.37
CA MET A 155 -9.89 -2.08 -5.82
C MET A 155 -10.23 -2.17 -4.33
N TYR A 156 -10.10 -1.07 -3.59
CA TYR A 156 -10.57 -1.00 -2.21
C TYR A 156 -12.11 -1.08 -2.13
N GLU A 157 -12.64 -1.70 -1.08
CA GLU A 157 -14.07 -1.96 -0.92
C GLU A 157 -14.92 -0.67 -0.98
N LYS A 158 -14.47 0.42 -0.35
CA LYS A 158 -15.07 1.75 -0.47
C LYS A 158 -15.22 2.24 -1.92
N MET A 159 -14.23 2.01 -2.78
CA MET A 159 -14.33 2.39 -4.21
C MET A 159 -15.28 1.47 -4.96
N PHE A 160 -15.23 0.16 -4.68
CA PHE A 160 -16.17 -0.80 -5.25
C PHE A 160 -17.62 -0.43 -4.93
N MET A 161 -17.90 -0.05 -3.70
CA MET A 161 -19.26 0.35 -3.27
C MET A 161 -19.81 1.54 -4.05
N ARG A 162 -18.94 2.46 -4.53
CA ARG A 162 -19.34 3.56 -5.43
C ARG A 162 -19.62 3.08 -6.86
N LEU A 163 -18.88 2.07 -7.32
CA LEU A 163 -18.90 1.59 -8.71
C LEU A 163 -19.73 0.31 -8.94
N VAL A 164 -20.48 -0.17 -7.94
CA VAL A 164 -21.29 -1.41 -8.05
C VAL A 164 -22.15 -1.45 -9.31
N PRO A 165 -22.91 -0.39 -9.69
CA PRO A 165 -23.74 -0.43 -10.89
C PRO A 165 -22.91 -0.64 -12.16
N THR A 166 -21.81 0.09 -12.28
CA THR A 166 -20.91 0.04 -13.44
C THR A 166 -20.17 -1.30 -13.53
N MET A 167 -19.69 -1.83 -12.41
CA MET A 167 -19.06 -3.16 -12.34
C MET A 167 -20.04 -4.27 -12.71
N THR A 168 -21.30 -4.17 -12.27
CA THR A 168 -22.36 -5.12 -12.62
C THR A 168 -22.67 -5.08 -14.11
N LEU A 169 -22.73 -3.88 -14.71
CA LEU A 169 -22.92 -3.70 -16.15
C LEU A 169 -21.77 -4.32 -16.96
N LEU A 170 -20.54 -4.20 -16.45
CA LEU A 170 -19.34 -4.83 -17.01
C LEU A 170 -19.25 -6.35 -16.78
N ARG A 171 -20.21 -6.94 -16.06
CA ARG A 171 -20.26 -8.36 -15.66
C ARG A 171 -19.11 -8.77 -14.73
N TYR A 172 -18.66 -7.86 -13.87
CA TYR A 172 -17.75 -8.20 -12.78
C TYR A 172 -18.53 -8.61 -11.52
N ALA A 173 -18.07 -9.66 -10.86
CA ALA A 173 -18.55 -10.10 -9.55
C ALA A 173 -17.39 -10.21 -8.56
N VAL A 174 -17.69 -10.08 -7.27
CA VAL A 174 -16.69 -10.24 -6.20
C VAL A 174 -16.32 -11.71 -6.08
N CYS A 175 -15.05 -12.02 -6.33
CA CYS A 175 -14.49 -13.36 -6.20
C CYS A 175 -13.81 -13.59 -4.86
N ASP A 176 -13.15 -12.56 -4.35
CA ASP A 176 -12.46 -12.61 -3.08
C ASP A 176 -12.48 -11.25 -2.39
N ARG A 177 -12.35 -11.26 -1.07
CA ARG A 177 -12.34 -10.08 -0.21
C ARG A 177 -11.24 -10.25 0.81
N VAL A 178 -10.16 -9.49 0.64
CA VAL A 178 -8.97 -9.60 1.47
C VAL A 178 -8.86 -8.44 2.45
N PHE A 179 -8.40 -8.73 3.66
CA PHE A 179 -8.12 -7.72 4.67
C PHE A 179 -6.85 -6.93 4.32
N HIS A 180 -6.90 -5.60 4.45
CA HIS A 180 -5.79 -4.68 4.17
C HIS A 180 -5.04 -4.25 5.44
N ALA A 181 -5.65 -3.44 6.29
CA ALA A 181 -4.99 -2.85 7.46
C ALA A 181 -6.02 -2.43 8.52
N ASP A 182 -5.62 -2.39 9.80
CA ASP A 182 -6.49 -1.87 10.87
C ASP A 182 -6.42 -0.33 10.97
N PHE A 183 -5.32 0.27 10.50
CA PHE A 183 -5.13 1.72 10.44
C PHE A 183 -4.83 2.12 9.00
N LEU A 184 -5.53 3.12 8.49
CA LEU A 184 -5.38 3.57 7.11
C LEU A 184 -4.38 4.73 7.04
N CYS A 185 -3.57 4.77 5.99
CA CYS A 185 -2.54 5.80 5.79
C CYS A 185 -3.03 6.93 4.86
N SER A 186 -4.13 6.70 4.13
CA SER A 186 -4.72 7.65 3.18
C SER A 186 -6.23 7.49 3.08
N ASP A 187 -6.94 8.56 2.76
CA ASP A 187 -8.40 8.55 2.51
C ASP A 187 -8.81 7.75 1.27
N ARG A 188 -7.83 7.43 0.41
CA ARG A 188 -7.96 6.61 -0.80
C ARG A 188 -7.91 5.10 -0.51
N GLU A 189 -7.56 4.70 0.72
CA GLU A 189 -7.49 3.31 1.16
C GLU A 189 -8.77 2.88 1.88
N ASP A 190 -8.91 1.57 2.10
CA ASP A 190 -9.95 0.99 2.93
C ASP A 190 -9.44 -0.27 3.64
N HIS A 191 -10.16 -0.74 4.65
CA HIS A 191 -9.79 -1.91 5.45
C HIS A 191 -9.80 -3.23 4.67
N HIS A 192 -10.45 -3.26 3.50
CA HIS A 192 -10.52 -4.44 2.65
C HIS A 192 -10.31 -4.09 1.18
N ILE A 193 -9.69 -5.01 0.46
CA ILE A 193 -9.55 -4.98 -1.00
C ILE A 193 -10.46 -6.07 -1.55
N VAL A 194 -11.22 -5.74 -2.59
CA VAL A 194 -12.04 -6.70 -3.32
C VAL A 194 -11.32 -7.11 -4.60
N VAL A 195 -11.35 -8.42 -4.87
CA VAL A 195 -10.93 -9.01 -6.13
C VAL A 195 -12.18 -9.28 -6.93
N LEU A 196 -12.32 -8.59 -8.06
CA LEU A 196 -13.42 -8.78 -8.99
C LEU A 196 -12.97 -9.68 -10.12
N CYS A 197 -13.79 -10.66 -10.51
CA CYS A 197 -13.60 -11.42 -11.74
C CYS A 197 -14.77 -11.21 -12.69
N LYS A 198 -14.47 -11.34 -13.97
CA LYS A 198 -15.46 -11.31 -15.02
C LYS A 198 -16.24 -12.63 -15.06
N ASN A 199 -17.56 -12.53 -15.03
CA ASN A 199 -18.48 -13.66 -15.24
C ASN A 199 -18.59 -14.06 -16.71
#